data_AF-A0A9W7QEQ0-F1
#
_entry.id   AF-A0A9W7QEQ0-F1
#
_cell.length_a   1.000
_cell.length_b   1.000
_cell.length_c   1.000
_cell.angle_alpha   90.00
_cell.angle_beta   90.00
_cell.angle_gamma   90.00
#
_symmetry.space_group_name_H-M   'P 1'
#
loop_
_entity.id
_entity.type
_entity.pdbx_description
1 polymer ?
#
loop_
_entity_poly.entity_id
_entity_poly.type
_entity_poly.pdbx_seq_one_letter_code
_entity_poly.pdbx_strand_id
1 'polypeptide(L)'
;MKNINQKFLEYIILHKDRIPHFHKDFPLILFWSHRSGCTALANWFFFQIGLFPEAKKYNDFIHYYEFWVYKNNPNYIQAVHSGLLEAKKHVCKLVRNPYKRAVSSFLLLADNPYASPQWNSIRKCFYNDKHSKQGISFKQFLYYVQALGSNSQVIDMHFSQQYVQGEEAFIQRYIPLEDFNKQIPKIENEYGLIKSDLTKLTSSGHHRAHKMVYTGSYAELSITDEAFPRFPTYASFYDKETMDLVTEIYAKDFEMYPYTKGIF
;
A
#
# COMPACT_ATOMS: atom_id res chain seq x y z
N MET A 1 -28.78 -9.87 8.23
CA MET A 1 -27.69 -8.89 8.01
C MET A 1 -27.61 -8.00 9.24
N LYS A 2 -26.45 -7.88 9.89
CA LYS A 2 -26.25 -6.89 10.96
C LYS A 2 -26.56 -5.52 10.37
N ASN A 3 -27.22 -4.65 11.14
CA ASN A 3 -27.52 -3.28 10.71
C ASN A 3 -26.18 -2.51 10.62
N ILE A 4 -25.48 -2.63 9.50
CA ILE A 4 -24.19 -1.98 9.27
C ILE A 4 -24.48 -0.49 9.18
N ASN A 5 -23.94 0.27 10.13
CA ASN A 5 -24.09 1.71 10.16
C ASN A 5 -23.46 2.31 8.88
N GLN A 6 -24.23 3.11 8.14
CA GLN A 6 -23.75 3.78 6.92
C GLN A 6 -22.44 4.55 7.16
N LYS A 7 -22.30 5.23 8.31
CA LYS A 7 -21.06 5.95 8.67
C LYS A 7 -19.85 5.02 8.81
N PHE A 8 -20.08 3.79 9.30
CA PHE A 8 -19.02 2.80 9.41
C PHE A 8 -18.61 2.27 8.03
N LEU A 9 -19.56 2.05 7.14
CA LEU A 9 -19.27 1.63 5.77
C LEU A 9 -18.54 2.72 4.98
N GLU A 10 -18.97 3.98 5.10
CA GLU A 10 -18.25 5.14 4.54
C GLU A 10 -16.83 5.26 5.10
N TYR A 11 -16.65 5.08 6.42
CA TYR A 11 -15.33 5.06 7.04
C TYR A 11 -14.43 4.00 6.42
N ILE A 12 -14.91 2.76 6.23
CA ILE A 12 -14.13 1.67 5.63
C ILE A 12 -13.78 1.94 4.16
N ILE A 13 -14.74 2.43 3.36
CA ILE A 13 -14.56 2.66 1.92
C ILE A 13 -13.62 3.86 1.64
N LEU A 14 -13.80 4.94 2.39
CA LEU A 14 -13.11 6.22 2.14
C LEU A 14 -11.84 6.38 2.98
N HIS A 15 -11.46 5.37 3.77
CA HIS A 15 -10.32 5.47 4.67
C HIS A 15 -9.02 5.78 3.90
N LYS A 16 -8.47 6.98 4.10
CA LYS A 16 -7.19 7.43 3.51
C LYS A 16 -7.12 7.21 1.99
N ASP A 17 -8.23 7.51 1.30
CA ASP A 17 -8.40 7.39 -0.16
C ASP A 17 -8.17 5.97 -0.72
N ARG A 18 -8.28 4.94 0.12
CA ARG A 18 -8.13 3.52 -0.26
C ARG A 18 -9.43 2.92 -0.78
N ILE A 19 -10.09 3.65 -1.69
CA ILE A 19 -11.38 3.22 -2.27
C ILE A 19 -11.19 1.84 -2.91
N PRO A 20 -12.00 0.81 -2.59
CA PRO A 20 -11.86 -0.53 -3.17
C PRO A 20 -12.03 -0.53 -4.70
N HIS A 21 -11.44 -1.50 -5.39
CA HIS A 21 -11.79 -1.77 -6.78
C HIS A 21 -13.07 -2.57 -6.85
N PHE A 22 -14.02 -2.06 -7.63
CA PHE A 22 -15.32 -2.63 -7.88
C PHE A 22 -15.72 -2.46 -9.35
N HIS A 23 -16.34 -3.48 -9.92
CA HIS A 23 -17.08 -3.42 -11.17
C HIS A 23 -18.29 -4.34 -11.08
N LYS A 24 -19.41 -3.99 -11.71
CA LYS A 24 -20.67 -4.75 -11.60
C LYS A 24 -20.55 -6.20 -12.10
N ASP A 25 -19.79 -6.44 -13.16
CA ASP A 25 -19.63 -7.76 -13.78
C ASP A 25 -18.38 -8.52 -13.29
N PHE A 26 -17.57 -7.91 -12.39
CA PHE A 26 -16.40 -8.56 -11.81
C PHE A 26 -16.76 -9.23 -10.48
N PRO A 27 -16.41 -10.49 -10.22
CA PRO A 27 -16.94 -11.24 -9.07
C PRO A 27 -16.35 -10.84 -7.71
N LEU A 28 -15.34 -9.98 -7.68
CA LEU A 28 -14.62 -9.59 -6.45
C LEU A 28 -14.74 -8.10 -6.14
N ILE A 29 -14.57 -7.78 -4.87
CA ILE A 29 -14.30 -6.42 -4.38
C ILE A 29 -12.88 -6.41 -3.81
N LEU A 30 -12.02 -5.54 -4.32
CA LEU A 30 -10.59 -5.57 -4.00
C LEU A 30 -10.19 -4.37 -3.14
N PHE A 31 -9.93 -4.62 -1.88
CA PHE A 31 -9.32 -3.66 -0.96
C PHE A 31 -7.80 -3.66 -1.13
N TRP A 32 -7.17 -2.53 -0.84
CA TRP A 32 -5.74 -2.36 -0.99
C TRP A 32 -5.21 -1.28 -0.05
N SER A 33 -3.89 -1.11 0.00
CA SER A 33 -3.25 -0.06 0.79
C SER A 33 -2.04 0.51 0.05
N HIS A 34 -1.71 1.76 0.34
CA HIS A 34 -0.51 2.39 -0.20
C HIS A 34 0.73 1.56 0.17
N ARG A 35 1.63 1.41 -0.82
CA ARG A 35 2.87 0.63 -0.72
C ARG A 35 2.68 -0.89 -0.52
N SER A 36 1.47 -1.44 -0.67
CA SER A 36 1.19 -2.89 -0.65
C SER A 36 1.06 -3.54 -2.02
N GLY A 37 1.53 -2.89 -3.10
CA GLY A 37 1.40 -3.41 -4.47
C GLY A 37 0.11 -2.96 -5.18
N CYS A 38 -0.48 -1.84 -4.75
CA CYS A 38 -1.69 -1.25 -5.30
C CYS A 38 -1.65 -1.03 -6.83
N THR A 39 -0.49 -0.67 -7.39
CA THR A 39 -0.34 -0.51 -8.86
C THR A 39 -0.49 -1.83 -9.60
N ALA A 40 0.09 -2.92 -9.09
CA ALA A 40 -0.04 -4.26 -9.69
C ALA A 40 -1.49 -4.75 -9.59
N LEU A 41 -2.15 -4.52 -8.46
CA LEU A 41 -3.55 -4.88 -8.29
C LEU A 41 -4.48 -4.08 -9.22
N ALA A 42 -4.26 -2.77 -9.35
CA ALA A 42 -5.02 -1.91 -10.26
C ALA A 42 -4.84 -2.35 -11.72
N ASN A 43 -3.60 -2.62 -12.15
CA ASN A 43 -3.33 -3.16 -13.49
C ASN A 43 -4.08 -4.47 -13.74
N TRP A 44 -4.03 -5.40 -12.79
CA TRP A 44 -4.76 -6.67 -12.88
C TRP A 44 -6.27 -6.45 -12.92
N PHE A 45 -6.82 -5.62 -12.05
CA PHE A 45 -8.25 -5.29 -12.03
C PHE A 45 -8.72 -4.71 -13.37
N PHE A 46 -8.03 -3.69 -13.90
CA PHE A 46 -8.38 -3.10 -15.19
C PHE A 46 -8.22 -4.08 -16.36
N PHE A 47 -7.27 -5.01 -16.26
CA PHE A 47 -7.13 -6.08 -17.25
C PHE A 47 -8.35 -7.00 -17.22
N GLN A 48 -8.78 -7.43 -16.03
CA GLN A 48 -9.92 -8.33 -15.88
C GLN A 48 -11.24 -7.73 -16.36
N ILE A 49 -11.42 -6.41 -16.25
CA ILE A 49 -12.63 -5.72 -16.71
C ILE A 49 -12.51 -5.15 -18.13
N GLY A 50 -11.43 -5.46 -18.85
CA GLY A 50 -11.24 -5.05 -20.25
C GLY A 50 -10.86 -3.57 -20.46
N LEU A 51 -10.52 -2.82 -19.41
CA LEU A 51 -10.19 -1.39 -19.48
C LEU A 51 -8.67 -1.10 -19.43
N PHE A 52 -7.82 -2.12 -19.32
CA PHE A 52 -6.38 -1.92 -19.21
C PHE A 52 -5.75 -1.15 -20.38
N PRO A 53 -6.07 -1.42 -21.67
CA PRO A 53 -5.53 -0.64 -22.78
C PRO A 53 -5.94 0.83 -22.75
N GLU A 54 -7.18 1.12 -22.38
CA GLU A 54 -7.69 2.48 -22.23
C GLU A 54 -6.97 3.22 -21.10
N ALA A 55 -6.85 2.57 -19.95
CA ALA A 55 -6.17 3.12 -18.79
C ALA A 55 -4.70 3.44 -19.08
N LYS A 56 -4.00 2.55 -19.78
CA LYS A 56 -2.61 2.75 -20.22
C LYS A 56 -2.46 3.84 -21.28
N LYS A 57 -3.46 4.03 -22.15
CA LYS A 57 -3.48 5.15 -23.11
C LYS A 57 -3.66 6.50 -22.41
N TYR A 58 -4.42 6.54 -21.33
CA TYR A 58 -4.62 7.77 -20.55
C TYR A 58 -3.33 8.21 -19.84
N ASN A 59 -2.65 7.29 -19.16
CA ASN A 59 -1.34 7.56 -18.57
C ASN A 59 -0.58 6.26 -18.29
N ASP A 60 0.75 6.34 -18.27
CA ASP A 60 1.58 5.21 -17.87
C ASP A 60 1.37 4.78 -16.40
N PHE A 61 1.09 5.76 -15.53
CA PHE A 61 0.75 5.54 -14.13
C PHE A 61 -0.75 5.29 -13.98
N ILE A 62 -1.11 4.01 -13.80
CA ILE A 62 -2.50 3.53 -13.78
C ILE A 62 -3.40 4.26 -12.78
N HIS A 63 -2.83 4.74 -11.67
CA HIS A 63 -3.58 5.41 -10.60
C HIS A 63 -4.20 6.75 -11.07
N TYR A 64 -3.67 7.41 -12.11
CA TYR A 64 -4.33 8.60 -12.67
C TYR A 64 -5.63 8.25 -13.38
N TYR A 65 -5.66 7.20 -14.20
CA TYR A 65 -6.91 6.72 -14.78
C TYR A 65 -7.87 6.22 -13.67
N GLU A 66 -7.33 5.47 -12.71
CA GLU A 66 -8.10 4.93 -11.60
C GLU A 66 -8.85 6.02 -10.83
N PHE A 67 -8.15 7.07 -10.39
CA PHE A 67 -8.75 8.08 -9.53
C PHE A 67 -9.49 9.17 -10.29
N TRP A 68 -8.99 9.62 -11.44
CA TRP A 68 -9.55 10.79 -12.12
C TRP A 68 -10.61 10.45 -13.16
N VAL A 69 -10.62 9.20 -13.64
CA VAL A 69 -11.59 8.73 -14.64
C VAL A 69 -12.53 7.70 -14.01
N TYR A 70 -11.98 6.56 -13.58
CA TYR A 70 -12.80 5.41 -13.22
C TYR A 70 -13.57 5.60 -11.91
N LYS A 71 -12.87 5.93 -10.82
CA LYS A 71 -13.46 6.12 -9.49
C LYS A 71 -14.11 7.49 -9.30
N ASN A 72 -13.83 8.45 -10.19
CA ASN A 72 -14.48 9.75 -10.22
C ASN A 72 -15.89 9.71 -10.83
N ASN A 73 -16.36 8.53 -11.26
CA ASN A 73 -17.76 8.34 -11.63
C ASN A 73 -18.66 8.64 -10.41
N PRO A 74 -19.65 9.55 -10.50
CA PRO A 74 -20.47 9.98 -9.36
C PRO A 74 -21.21 8.86 -8.63
N ASN A 75 -21.43 7.71 -9.30
CA ASN A 75 -22.11 6.56 -8.76
C ASN A 75 -21.16 5.47 -8.22
N TYR A 76 -19.84 5.67 -8.30
CA TYR A 76 -18.86 4.64 -7.98
C TYR A 76 -18.93 4.22 -6.50
N ILE A 77 -18.94 5.19 -5.59
CA ILE A 77 -18.97 4.94 -4.15
C ILE A 77 -20.26 4.23 -3.74
N GLN A 78 -21.40 4.66 -4.30
CA GLN A 78 -22.69 4.01 -4.06
C GLN A 78 -22.69 2.58 -4.60
N ALA A 79 -22.05 2.32 -5.75
CA ALA A 79 -21.92 0.98 -6.30
C ALA A 79 -21.05 0.06 -5.42
N VAL A 80 -19.94 0.57 -4.87
CA VAL A 80 -19.13 -0.15 -3.87
C VAL A 80 -19.95 -0.46 -2.62
N HIS A 81 -20.68 0.54 -2.11
CA HIS A 81 -21.54 0.41 -0.93
C HIS A 81 -22.59 -0.69 -1.11
N SER A 82 -23.35 -0.65 -2.22
CA SER A 82 -24.33 -1.68 -2.56
C SER A 82 -23.67 -3.06 -2.72
N GLY A 83 -22.52 -3.13 -3.40
CA GLY A 83 -21.77 -4.37 -3.56
C GLY A 83 -21.38 -5.04 -2.24
N LEU A 84 -20.96 -4.24 -1.24
CA LEU A 84 -20.60 -4.72 0.09
C LEU A 84 -21.83 -5.15 0.90
N LEU A 85 -22.94 -4.41 0.84
CA LEU A 85 -24.16 -4.73 1.58
C LEU A 85 -24.92 -5.94 1.01
N GLU A 86 -24.91 -6.12 -0.31
CA GLU A 86 -25.52 -7.28 -0.94
C GLU A 86 -24.80 -8.59 -0.58
N ALA A 87 -23.52 -8.51 -0.20
CA ALA A 87 -22.69 -9.65 0.20
C ALA A 87 -22.66 -10.81 -0.82
N LYS A 88 -22.86 -10.50 -2.11
CA LYS A 88 -22.83 -11.48 -3.23
C LYS A 88 -21.44 -11.67 -3.84
N LYS A 89 -20.51 -10.75 -3.57
CA LYS A 89 -19.14 -10.77 -4.10
C LYS A 89 -18.16 -11.10 -2.99
N HIS A 90 -17.13 -11.88 -3.32
CA HIS A 90 -16.05 -12.10 -2.37
C HIS A 90 -15.16 -10.85 -2.30
N VAL A 91 -14.81 -10.47 -1.07
CA VAL A 91 -14.03 -9.29 -0.74
C VAL A 91 -12.63 -9.76 -0.36
N CYS A 92 -11.65 -9.32 -1.14
CA CYS A 92 -10.25 -9.62 -0.94
C CYS A 92 -9.48 -8.35 -0.58
N LYS A 93 -8.41 -8.45 0.21
CA LYS A 93 -7.48 -7.34 0.44
C LYS A 93 -6.05 -7.72 0.12
N LEU A 94 -5.38 -6.90 -0.68
CA LEU A 94 -3.94 -7.00 -0.91
C LEU A 94 -3.18 -6.33 0.25
N VAL A 95 -2.42 -7.15 0.97
CA VAL A 95 -1.64 -6.75 2.15
C VAL A 95 -0.17 -7.04 1.90
N ARG A 96 0.73 -6.39 2.64
CA ARG A 96 2.18 -6.59 2.51
C ARG A 96 2.84 -6.73 3.88
N ASN A 97 3.92 -7.51 3.95
CA ASN A 97 4.70 -7.64 5.18
C ASN A 97 5.07 -6.24 5.72
N PRO A 98 4.76 -5.92 7.00
CA PRO A 98 4.98 -4.58 7.53
C PRO A 98 6.44 -4.12 7.49
N TYR A 99 7.41 -5.03 7.65
CA TYR A 99 8.84 -4.71 7.53
C TYR A 99 9.19 -4.27 6.10
N LYS A 100 8.87 -5.09 5.10
CA LYS A 100 9.13 -4.72 3.69
C LYS A 100 8.37 -3.45 3.28
N ARG A 101 7.19 -3.23 3.84
CA ARG A 101 6.39 -2.03 3.59
C ARG A 101 7.04 -0.78 4.19
N ALA A 102 7.49 -0.80 5.44
CA ALA A 102 8.10 0.33 6.13
C ALA A 102 9.34 0.85 5.38
N VAL A 103 10.24 -0.04 4.95
CA VAL A 103 11.40 0.35 4.12
C VAL A 103 10.96 0.94 2.79
N SER A 104 9.96 0.32 2.15
CA SER A 104 9.40 0.84 0.91
C SER A 104 8.82 2.25 1.09
N SER A 105 8.18 2.52 2.23
CA SER A 105 7.67 3.84 2.59
C SER A 105 8.79 4.86 2.81
N PHE A 106 9.86 4.48 3.50
CA PHE A 106 11.05 5.32 3.67
C PHE A 106 11.71 5.66 2.32
N LEU A 107 11.93 4.66 1.45
CA LEU A 107 12.56 4.85 0.15
C LEU A 107 11.73 5.68 -0.85
N LEU A 108 10.46 5.98 -0.53
CA LEU A 108 9.67 6.97 -1.26
C LEU A 108 10.32 8.36 -1.16
N LEU A 109 10.98 8.67 -0.05
CA LEU A 109 11.58 9.98 0.22
C LEU A 109 12.79 10.30 -0.67
N ALA A 110 13.51 9.27 -1.17
CA ALA A 110 14.74 9.45 -1.95
C ALA A 110 14.51 9.94 -3.39
N ASP A 111 13.47 9.44 -4.03
CA ASP A 111 13.31 9.49 -5.50
C ASP A 111 11.83 9.42 -5.83
N ASN A 112 11.07 10.39 -5.31
CA ASN A 112 9.70 10.59 -5.74
C ASN A 112 9.28 12.06 -5.55
N PRO A 113 8.79 12.74 -6.61
CA PRO A 113 8.25 14.10 -6.50
C PRO A 113 7.13 14.23 -5.46
N TYR A 114 6.37 13.14 -5.24
CA TYR A 114 5.35 13.08 -4.20
C TYR A 114 5.90 13.42 -2.81
N ALA A 115 7.17 13.11 -2.52
CA ALA A 115 7.78 13.23 -1.19
C ALA A 115 8.04 14.68 -0.72
N SER A 116 7.91 15.67 -1.60
CA SER A 116 8.27 17.06 -1.29
C SER A 116 7.48 17.65 -0.10
N PRO A 117 6.14 17.54 -0.03
CA PRO A 117 5.38 17.98 1.15
C PRO A 117 5.73 17.21 2.44
N GLN A 118 6.07 15.94 2.33
CA GLN A 118 6.41 15.08 3.47
C GLN A 118 7.77 15.47 4.02
N TRP A 119 8.74 15.80 3.15
CA TRP A 119 10.03 16.36 3.57
C TRP A 119 9.88 17.62 4.41
N ASN A 120 8.99 18.54 4.04
CA ASN A 120 8.74 19.75 4.82
C ASN A 120 8.30 19.43 6.26
N SER A 121 7.40 18.46 6.41
CA SER A 121 6.86 18.06 7.73
C SER A 121 7.91 17.34 8.57
N ILE A 122 8.64 16.40 7.97
CA ILE A 122 9.73 15.65 8.60
C ILE A 122 10.84 16.60 9.07
N ARG A 123 11.27 17.52 8.22
CA ARG A 123 12.37 18.45 8.53
C ARG A 123 11.96 19.48 9.57
N LYS A 124 10.71 19.93 9.54
CA LYS A 124 10.16 20.76 10.62
C LYS A 124 10.19 20.02 11.96
N CYS A 125 9.92 18.71 11.98
CA CYS A 125 9.95 17.91 13.19
C CYS A 125 11.38 17.74 13.75
N PHE A 126 12.35 17.34 12.92
CA PHE A 126 13.71 17.04 13.41
C PHE A 126 14.64 18.24 13.52
N TYR A 127 14.47 19.25 12.67
CA TYR A 127 15.40 20.38 12.56
C TYR A 127 14.77 21.72 12.91
N ASN A 128 13.50 21.73 13.30
CA ASN A 128 12.70 22.93 13.51
C ASN A 128 12.61 23.86 12.28
N ASP A 129 12.98 23.36 11.09
CA ASP A 129 13.01 24.11 9.83
C ASP A 129 12.51 23.23 8.68
N LYS A 130 11.38 23.62 8.08
CA LYS A 130 10.78 22.91 6.93
C LYS A 130 11.61 23.04 5.65
N HIS A 131 12.48 24.05 5.55
CA HIS A 131 13.33 24.32 4.40
C HIS A 131 14.76 23.77 4.55
N SER A 132 15.06 23.09 5.66
CA SER A 132 16.32 22.40 5.86
C SER A 132 16.63 21.49 4.68
N LYS A 133 17.90 21.33 4.35
CA LYS A 133 18.36 20.39 3.32
C LYS A 133 18.79 19.04 3.89
N GLN A 134 18.81 18.90 5.21
CA GLN A 134 19.22 17.67 5.88
C GLN A 134 18.23 16.54 5.58
N GLY A 135 18.76 15.35 5.31
CA GLY A 135 17.99 14.11 5.19
C GLY A 135 17.98 13.35 6.51
N ILE A 136 17.07 12.38 6.61
CA ILE A 136 16.90 11.53 7.79
C ILE A 136 17.32 10.09 7.52
N SER A 137 17.69 9.37 8.57
CA SER A 137 17.89 7.91 8.54
C SER A 137 16.58 7.13 8.57
N PHE A 138 16.63 5.83 8.31
CA PHE A 138 15.45 4.96 8.44
C PHE A 138 14.95 4.92 9.89
N LYS A 139 15.87 4.89 10.86
CA LYS A 139 15.50 4.93 12.29
C LYS A 139 14.79 6.22 12.66
N GLN A 140 15.30 7.37 12.22
CA GLN A 140 14.62 8.67 12.39
C GLN A 140 13.24 8.67 11.71
N PHE A 141 13.12 8.09 10.52
CA PHE A 141 11.81 7.94 9.85
C PHE A 141 10.82 7.15 10.72
N LEU A 142 11.24 6.04 11.33
CA LEU A 142 10.37 5.25 12.21
C LEU A 142 9.94 6.04 13.45
N TYR A 143 10.86 6.77 14.09
CA TYR A 143 10.52 7.64 15.21
C TYR A 143 9.50 8.73 14.82
N TYR A 144 9.63 9.31 13.63
CA TYR A 144 8.65 10.26 13.10
C TYR A 144 7.26 9.63 12.94
N VAL A 145 7.20 8.42 12.38
CA VAL A 145 5.93 7.68 12.22
C VAL A 145 5.32 7.33 13.59
N GLN A 146 6.14 6.88 14.54
CA GLN A 146 5.71 6.56 15.90
C GLN A 146 5.13 7.78 16.61
N ALA A 147 5.83 8.92 16.57
CA ALA A 147 5.42 10.15 17.23
C ALA A 147 4.09 10.71 16.72
N LEU A 148 3.82 10.58 15.41
CA LEU A 148 2.54 10.99 14.83
C LEU A 148 1.40 9.97 15.03
N GLY A 149 1.75 8.71 15.28
CA GLY A 149 0.83 7.59 15.31
C GLY A 149 0.49 7.06 13.91
N SER A 150 0.73 5.77 13.68
CA SER A 150 0.56 5.11 12.37
C SER A 150 -0.87 5.11 11.82
N ASN A 151 -1.88 5.28 12.67
CA ASN A 151 -3.28 5.37 12.25
C ASN A 151 -3.85 6.81 12.31
N SER A 152 -3.02 7.80 12.62
CA SER A 152 -3.48 9.18 12.75
C SER A 152 -3.96 9.76 11.41
N GLN A 153 -4.87 10.74 11.45
CA GLN A 153 -5.30 11.43 10.24
C GLN A 153 -4.22 12.34 9.67
N VAL A 154 -3.29 12.81 10.50
CA VAL A 154 -2.21 13.72 10.05
C VAL A 154 -1.08 13.01 9.33
N ILE A 155 -0.91 11.70 9.55
CA ILE A 155 0.16 10.96 8.91
C ILE A 155 -0.21 10.57 7.48
N ASP A 156 0.77 10.75 6.58
CA ASP A 156 0.67 10.38 5.18
C ASP A 156 0.20 8.93 5.01
N MET A 157 -0.72 8.72 4.08
CA MET A 157 -1.30 7.40 3.80
C MET A 157 -0.25 6.36 3.36
N HIS A 158 0.87 6.78 2.78
CA HIS A 158 1.99 5.91 2.42
C HIS A 158 2.81 5.45 3.62
N PHE A 159 2.77 6.17 4.75
CA PHE A 159 3.51 5.83 5.97
C PHE A 159 2.61 5.17 7.03
N SER A 160 1.30 5.43 6.95
CA SER A 160 0.30 4.89 7.86
C SER A 160 0.19 3.37 7.85
N GLN A 161 -0.41 2.77 8.87
CA GLN A 161 -0.70 1.33 8.91
C GLN A 161 -1.67 0.88 7.78
N GLN A 162 -1.67 -0.41 7.46
CA GLN A 162 -2.55 -0.96 6.41
C GLN A 162 -3.94 -1.31 6.96
N TYR A 163 -4.02 -1.83 8.18
CA TYR A 163 -5.26 -2.22 8.83
C TYR A 163 -6.17 -1.03 9.12
N VAL A 164 -7.44 -1.19 8.76
CA VAL A 164 -8.53 -0.26 9.08
C VAL A 164 -9.46 -0.97 10.05
N GLN A 165 -9.72 -0.37 11.20
CA GLN A 165 -10.50 -1.01 12.25
C GLN A 165 -11.90 -1.43 11.75
N GLY A 166 -12.23 -2.71 11.90
CA GLY A 166 -13.53 -3.26 11.54
C GLY A 166 -13.64 -3.76 10.08
N GLU A 167 -12.59 -3.63 9.27
CA GLU A 167 -12.62 -4.14 7.88
C GLU A 167 -12.79 -5.66 7.79
N GLU A 168 -12.44 -6.40 8.84
CA GLU A 168 -12.66 -7.85 8.96
C GLU A 168 -14.15 -8.24 8.93
N ALA A 169 -15.06 -7.29 9.15
CA ALA A 169 -16.48 -7.50 8.94
C ALA A 169 -16.85 -7.74 7.47
N PHE A 170 -15.97 -7.33 6.55
CA PHE A 170 -16.20 -7.42 5.10
C PHE A 170 -15.18 -8.32 4.40
N ILE A 171 -13.91 -8.29 4.78
CA ILE A 171 -12.84 -8.99 4.06
C ILE A 171 -12.86 -10.49 4.39
N GLN A 172 -13.02 -11.35 3.38
CA GLN A 172 -12.96 -12.80 3.55
C GLN A 172 -11.58 -13.40 3.22
N ARG A 173 -10.76 -12.70 2.41
CA ARG A 173 -9.45 -13.21 2.00
C ARG A 173 -8.38 -12.13 1.98
N TYR A 174 -7.27 -12.39 2.65
CA TYR A 174 -6.05 -11.59 2.53
C TYR A 174 -5.13 -12.21 1.47
N ILE A 175 -4.60 -11.39 0.58
CA ILE A 175 -3.62 -11.76 -0.43
C ILE A 175 -2.31 -11.08 -0.03
N PRO A 176 -1.33 -11.81 0.53
CA PRO A 176 0.01 -11.29 0.73
C PRO A 176 0.67 -10.93 -0.60
N LEU A 177 1.24 -9.74 -0.70
CA LEU A 177 1.94 -9.26 -1.89
C LEU A 177 3.10 -10.19 -2.26
N GLU A 178 3.77 -10.75 -1.26
CA GLU A 178 4.87 -11.69 -1.39
C GLU A 178 4.46 -12.97 -2.15
N ASP A 179 3.18 -13.32 -2.13
CA ASP A 179 2.61 -14.45 -2.86
C ASP A 179 1.71 -14.05 -4.04
N PHE A 180 1.70 -12.77 -4.44
CA PHE A 180 0.80 -12.25 -5.48
C PHE A 180 0.85 -13.09 -6.77
N ASN A 181 2.06 -13.36 -7.28
CA ASN A 181 2.24 -14.14 -8.52
C ASN A 181 1.79 -15.61 -8.40
N LYS A 182 1.65 -16.14 -7.19
CA LYS A 182 1.14 -17.50 -6.95
C LYS A 182 -0.37 -17.51 -6.69
N GLN A 183 -0.90 -16.48 -6.03
CA GLN A 183 -2.31 -16.43 -5.64
C GLN A 183 -3.21 -15.94 -6.76
N ILE A 184 -2.77 -14.95 -7.54
CA ILE A 184 -3.60 -14.40 -8.62
C ILE A 184 -4.00 -15.46 -9.66
N PRO A 185 -3.11 -16.36 -10.15
CA PRO A 185 -3.53 -17.41 -11.08
C PRO A 185 -4.54 -18.40 -10.47
N LYS A 186 -4.48 -18.63 -9.15
CA LYS A 186 -5.45 -19.47 -8.43
C LYS A 186 -6.80 -18.77 -8.34
N ILE A 187 -6.82 -17.48 -8.00
CA ILE A 187 -8.02 -16.65 -7.99
C ILE A 187 -8.64 -16.65 -9.40
N GLU A 188 -7.83 -16.45 -10.44
CA GLU A 188 -8.35 -16.48 -11.82
C GLU A 188 -9.00 -17.82 -12.17
N ASN A 189 -8.42 -18.94 -11.74
CA ASN A 189 -9.03 -20.26 -11.92
C ASN A 189 -10.34 -20.39 -11.13
N GLU A 190 -10.34 -19.98 -9.86
CA GLU A 190 -11.48 -20.11 -8.94
C GLU A 190 -12.72 -19.35 -9.41
N TYR A 191 -12.53 -18.15 -9.98
CA TYR A 191 -13.63 -17.30 -10.44
C TYR A 191 -13.82 -17.30 -11.97
N GLY A 192 -13.12 -18.16 -12.71
CA GLY A 192 -13.20 -18.22 -14.18
C GLY A 192 -12.78 -16.92 -14.88
N LEU A 193 -11.81 -16.20 -14.32
CA LEU A 193 -11.31 -14.94 -14.85
C LEU A 193 -10.31 -15.17 -16.00
N ILE A 194 -10.00 -14.09 -16.71
CA ILE A 194 -9.03 -14.11 -17.81
C ILE A 194 -7.65 -14.43 -17.23
N LYS A 195 -6.96 -15.40 -17.84
CA LYS A 195 -5.56 -15.72 -17.50
C LYS A 195 -4.68 -14.53 -17.81
N SER A 196 -4.06 -13.94 -16.79
CA SER A 196 -3.22 -12.76 -16.97
C SER A 196 -1.74 -13.11 -17.14
N ASP A 197 -1.04 -12.32 -17.95
CA ASP A 197 0.42 -12.30 -17.98
C ASP A 197 0.92 -11.35 -16.88
N LEU A 198 1.08 -11.90 -15.68
CA LEU A 198 1.48 -11.11 -14.50
C LEU A 198 2.84 -10.44 -14.68
N THR A 199 3.73 -10.97 -15.52
CA THR A 199 5.03 -10.32 -15.75
C THR A 199 4.85 -8.94 -16.37
N LYS A 200 3.87 -8.77 -17.27
CA LYS A 200 3.51 -7.49 -17.90
C LYS A 200 2.71 -6.57 -16.98
N LEU A 201 1.82 -7.14 -16.15
CA LEU A 201 0.95 -6.33 -15.28
C LEU A 201 1.66 -5.86 -14.00
N THR A 202 2.71 -6.57 -13.57
CA THR A 202 3.50 -6.24 -12.37
C THR A 202 4.81 -5.52 -12.68
N SER A 203 5.20 -5.41 -13.96
CA SER A 203 6.34 -4.62 -14.39
C SER A 203 6.06 -3.12 -14.17
N SER A 204 6.49 -2.62 -13.01
CA SER A 204 6.47 -1.20 -12.67
C SER A 204 7.88 -0.75 -12.32
N GLY A 205 8.31 0.42 -12.82
CA GLY A 205 9.56 1.04 -12.38
C GLY A 205 9.62 1.30 -10.86
N HIS A 206 8.45 1.35 -10.19
CA HIS A 206 8.33 1.51 -8.74
C HIS A 206 8.52 0.19 -7.96
N HIS A 207 8.44 -0.97 -8.60
CA HIS A 207 8.74 -2.25 -7.97
C HIS A 207 10.26 -2.47 -7.98
N ARG A 208 10.93 -2.00 -6.92
CA ARG A 208 12.40 -1.98 -6.82
C ARG A 208 13.01 -3.26 -6.23
N ALA A 209 12.21 -4.22 -5.76
CA ALA A 209 12.71 -5.39 -5.02
C ALA A 209 13.79 -6.18 -5.78
N HIS A 210 13.60 -6.41 -7.08
CA HIS A 210 14.58 -7.09 -7.94
C HIS A 210 15.90 -6.31 -8.16
N LYS A 211 15.93 -5.01 -7.84
CA LYS A 211 17.12 -4.14 -7.95
C LYS A 211 17.86 -3.99 -6.62
N MET A 212 17.24 -4.40 -5.52
CA MET A 212 17.75 -4.20 -4.15
C MET A 212 18.82 -5.24 -3.82
N VAL A 213 20.08 -4.91 -4.16
CA VAL A 213 21.23 -5.83 -4.07
C VAL A 213 22.30 -5.41 -3.06
N TYR A 214 22.30 -4.16 -2.58
CA TYR A 214 23.36 -3.65 -1.71
C TYR A 214 23.13 -4.04 -0.25
N THR A 215 23.95 -4.96 0.26
CA THR A 215 23.92 -5.43 1.66
C THR A 215 24.78 -4.54 2.55
N GLY A 216 24.37 -4.34 3.80
CA GLY A 216 25.10 -3.51 4.76
C GLY A 216 24.23 -3.12 5.96
N SER A 217 24.70 -2.15 6.76
CA SER A 217 23.92 -1.54 7.83
C SER A 217 23.61 -0.09 7.46
N TYR A 218 22.34 0.18 7.13
CA TYR A 218 21.89 1.49 6.65
C TYR A 218 20.74 2.07 7.49
N ALA A 219 20.45 1.47 8.66
CA ALA A 219 19.40 1.95 9.56
C ALA A 219 19.64 3.40 10.03
N GLU A 220 20.92 3.75 10.27
CA GLU A 220 21.36 5.06 10.76
C GLU A 220 21.85 6.01 9.67
N LEU A 221 22.04 5.49 8.45
CA LEU A 221 22.57 6.30 7.36
C LEU A 221 21.47 7.21 6.81
N SER A 222 21.76 8.50 6.69
CA SER A 222 20.83 9.46 6.10
C SER A 222 20.56 9.11 4.64
N ILE A 223 19.30 9.19 4.21
CA ILE A 223 18.90 8.88 2.82
C ILE A 223 19.50 9.84 1.78
N THR A 224 20.01 11.00 2.22
CA THR A 224 20.67 11.99 1.38
C THR A 224 22.20 11.93 1.49
N ASP A 225 22.74 10.99 2.28
CA ASP A 225 24.18 10.79 2.39
C ASP A 225 24.73 10.23 1.07
N GLU A 226 25.92 10.67 0.65
CA GLU A 226 26.59 10.17 -0.55
C GLU A 226 26.92 8.67 -0.44
N ALA A 227 27.13 8.17 0.78
CA ALA A 227 27.34 6.76 1.05
C ALA A 227 26.04 5.92 0.97
N PHE A 228 24.86 6.55 0.89
CA PHE A 228 23.60 5.82 0.86
C PHE A 228 23.42 5.09 -0.49
N PRO A 229 23.33 3.75 -0.50
CA PRO A 229 23.24 3.02 -1.76
C PRO A 229 21.89 3.28 -2.44
N ARG A 230 21.89 3.29 -3.78
CA ARG A 230 20.67 3.51 -4.56
C ARG A 230 19.60 2.42 -4.35
N PHE A 231 20.02 1.17 -4.12
CA PHE A 231 19.11 0.03 -3.93
C PHE A 231 19.59 -0.92 -2.82
N PRO A 232 19.51 -0.51 -1.54
CA PRO A 232 19.89 -1.37 -0.44
C PRO A 232 18.92 -2.54 -0.31
N THR A 233 19.36 -3.70 0.16
CA THR A 233 18.44 -4.80 0.46
C THR A 233 17.49 -4.39 1.58
N TYR A 234 16.30 -4.96 1.60
CA TYR A 234 15.35 -4.68 2.68
C TYR A 234 15.96 -5.00 4.06
N ALA A 235 16.72 -6.10 4.17
CA ALA A 235 17.33 -6.52 5.45
C ALA A 235 18.38 -5.52 5.96
N SER A 236 19.01 -4.75 5.08
CA SER A 236 20.05 -3.78 5.45
C SER A 236 19.55 -2.60 6.29
N PHE A 237 18.23 -2.45 6.43
CA PHE A 237 17.59 -1.42 7.27
C PHE A 237 17.26 -1.89 8.68
N TYR A 238 17.50 -3.18 8.98
CA TYR A 238 17.01 -3.80 10.20
C TYR A 238 18.14 -4.20 11.15
N ASP A 239 18.18 -3.50 12.27
CA ASP A 239 18.78 -3.92 13.53
C ASP A 239 17.65 -4.29 14.53
N LYS A 240 18.02 -4.64 15.77
CA LYS A 240 17.02 -4.98 16.80
C LYS A 240 16.02 -3.83 17.04
N GLU A 241 16.51 -2.61 17.15
CA GLU A 241 15.70 -1.44 17.48
C GLU A 241 14.68 -1.11 16.38
N THR A 242 15.12 -1.09 15.13
CA THR A 242 14.24 -0.83 13.98
C THR A 242 13.23 -1.96 13.76
N MET A 243 13.58 -3.21 14.06
CA MET A 243 12.63 -4.33 14.10
C MET A 243 11.56 -4.12 15.17
N ASP A 244 11.96 -3.74 16.38
CA ASP A 244 11.05 -3.50 17.50
C ASP A 244 10.12 -2.32 17.20
N LEU A 245 10.67 -1.20 16.70
CA LEU A 245 9.90 -0.02 16.26
C LEU A 245 8.84 -0.37 15.21
N VAL A 246 9.20 -1.09 14.14
CA VAL A 246 8.21 -1.48 13.11
C VAL A 246 7.13 -2.40 13.68
N THR A 247 7.52 -3.30 14.58
CA THR A 247 6.58 -4.21 15.25
C THR A 247 5.56 -3.44 16.10
N GLU A 248 6.01 -2.40 16.80
CA GLU A 248 5.16 -1.54 17.62
C GLU A 248 4.27 -0.64 16.75
N ILE A 249 4.87 0.12 15.84
CA ILE A 249 4.20 1.09 14.98
C ILE A 249 3.06 0.43 14.18
N TYR A 250 3.28 -0.77 13.66
CA TYR A 250 2.34 -1.49 12.81
C TYR A 250 1.76 -2.73 13.50
N ALA A 251 1.64 -2.72 14.83
CA ALA A 251 1.18 -3.86 15.62
C ALA A 251 -0.13 -4.48 15.11
N LYS A 252 -1.08 -3.64 14.68
CA LYS A 252 -2.36 -4.11 14.12
C LYS A 252 -2.23 -4.82 12.77
N ASP A 253 -1.26 -4.44 11.95
CA ASP A 253 -1.00 -5.17 10.70
C ASP A 253 -0.49 -6.60 11.00
N PHE A 254 0.31 -6.78 12.05
CA PHE A 254 0.75 -8.12 12.48
C PHE A 254 -0.34 -8.93 13.18
N GLU A 255 -1.25 -8.27 13.90
CA GLU A 255 -2.37 -8.94 14.59
C GLU A 255 -3.42 -9.45 13.61
N MET A 256 -3.72 -8.66 12.56
CA MET A 256 -4.89 -8.89 11.71
C MET A 256 -4.58 -9.59 10.38
N TYR A 257 -3.32 -9.62 9.96
CA TYR A 257 -2.90 -10.21 8.68
C TYR A 257 -1.96 -11.40 8.89
N PRO A 258 -1.74 -12.25 7.87
CA PRO A 258 -0.92 -13.45 7.99
C PRO A 258 0.60 -13.13 7.99
N TYR A 259 1.05 -12.27 8.89
CA TYR A 259 2.46 -11.92 9.07
C TYR A 259 2.92 -12.20 10.49
N THR A 260 4.13 -12.72 10.61
CA THR A 260 4.74 -13.05 11.90
C THR A 260 5.75 -11.98 12.30
N LYS A 261 5.65 -11.52 13.55
CA LYS A 261 6.63 -10.60 14.14
C LYS A 261 8.02 -11.25 14.13
N GLY A 262 9.04 -10.47 13.82
CA GLY A 262 10.42 -10.96 13.71
C GLY A 262 10.73 -11.71 12.42
N ILE A 263 9.76 -11.92 11.52
CA ILE A 263 9.95 -12.64 10.26
C ILE A 263 9.77 -11.70 9.06
N PHE A 264 10.75 -11.78 8.16
CA PHE A 264 10.98 -10.82 7.09
C PHE A 264 10.37 -11.17 5.72
#